data_AF-A0A925XMH7-F1
#
_entry.id   AF-A0A925XMH7-F1
#
_cell.length_a   1.000
_cell.length_b   1.000
_cell.length_c   1.000
_cell.angle_alpha   90.00
_cell.angle_beta   90.00
_cell.angle_gamma   90.00
#
_symmetry.space_group_name_H-M   'P 1'
#
loop_
_entity.id
_entity.type
_entity.pdbx_description
1 polymer ?
#
loop_
_entity_poly.entity_id
_entity_poly.type
_entity_poly.pdbx_seq_one_letter_code
_entity_poly.pdbx_strand_id
1 'polypeptide(L)'
;MRSRIADWNVGGSSVTPAMTPRGRCPRPGFRCGAGWALAIVIGLACGAPSTAADLLTLDGASPTLTFSDTVGALHEWHIFGNDAGLDIQNVGGGFPFRIGPTTFTDSLCIAAGGRIGFGTPNPLANLHVSTGDLVPTLRLQSTNAGGSRIWDLRASAGGFSLVDVSNSNAAPIVVQAGAPSNTLFLANTGNVGIGTGTP
;
A
#
# COMPACT_ATOMS: atom_id res chain seq x y z
N MET A 1 -65.78 -25.00 30.88
CA MET A 1 -66.28 -25.26 32.25
C MET A 1 -67.10 -24.05 32.71
N ARG A 2 -68.00 -24.18 33.69
CA ARG A 2 -68.86 -23.08 34.22
C ARG A 2 -67.97 -22.13 35.08
N SER A 3 -68.07 -20.79 35.04
CA SER A 3 -69.17 -19.86 35.40
C SER A 3 -69.58 -20.00 36.88
N ARG A 4 -69.65 -18.97 37.76
CA ARG A 4 -69.40 -17.49 37.70
C ARG A 4 -69.37 -16.96 39.18
N ILE A 5 -68.84 -15.75 39.44
CA ILE A 5 -69.30 -14.67 40.39
C ILE A 5 -69.78 -15.10 41.81
N ALA A 6 -69.37 -14.51 42.94
CA ALA A 6 -68.34 -13.51 43.32
C ALA A 6 -67.95 -13.76 44.82
N ASP A 7 -67.57 -12.88 45.77
CA ASP A 7 -67.48 -11.42 46.03
C ASP A 7 -66.20 -11.14 46.88
N TRP A 8 -65.66 -9.93 47.14
CA TRP A 8 -66.13 -8.71 47.86
C TRP A 8 -66.49 -8.94 49.35
N ASN A 9 -65.88 -8.28 50.36
CA ASN A 9 -64.77 -7.30 50.42
C ASN A 9 -63.95 -7.59 51.72
N VAL A 10 -62.92 -6.90 52.25
CA VAL A 10 -62.29 -5.55 52.16
C VAL A 10 -60.76 -5.74 52.41
N GLY A 11 -59.84 -4.76 52.44
CA GLY A 11 -59.86 -3.29 52.32
C GLY A 11 -58.56 -2.71 52.93
N GLY A 12 -57.80 -1.90 52.18
CA GLY A 12 -56.51 -1.35 52.62
C GLY A 12 -55.68 -0.80 51.45
N SER A 13 -54.98 0.32 51.64
CA SER A 13 -54.48 1.17 50.54
C SER A 13 -52.96 1.29 50.44
N SER A 14 -52.40 1.02 49.26
CA SER A 14 -51.24 1.74 48.71
C SER A 14 -51.04 1.40 47.23
N VAL A 15 -50.84 2.40 46.35
CA VAL A 15 -50.57 2.19 44.93
C VAL A 15 -49.10 2.50 44.62
N THR A 16 -48.38 1.58 43.98
CA THR A 16 -47.16 1.88 43.21
C THR A 16 -46.79 0.69 42.29
N PRO A 17 -46.80 0.85 40.95
CA PRO A 17 -46.43 -0.23 40.02
C PRO A 17 -44.91 -0.26 39.80
N ALA A 18 -44.21 -1.19 40.46
CA ALA A 18 -42.75 -1.34 40.36
C ALA A 18 -42.31 -2.08 39.08
N MET A 19 -42.38 -1.43 37.91
CA MET A 19 -41.63 -1.88 36.73
C MET A 19 -40.13 -1.67 36.98
N THR A 20 -39.38 -2.75 37.19
CA THR A 20 -37.91 -2.72 37.20
C THR A 20 -37.36 -3.29 35.88
N PRO A 21 -36.70 -2.47 35.03
CA PRO A 21 -36.15 -2.94 33.76
C PRO A 21 -34.87 -3.75 33.98
N ARG A 22 -34.65 -4.77 33.13
CA ARG A 22 -33.37 -5.51 33.07
C ARG A 22 -32.23 -4.55 32.74
N GLY A 23 -31.13 -4.57 33.52
CA GLY A 23 -30.02 -3.65 33.25
C GLY A 23 -28.69 -3.97 33.93
N ARG A 24 -27.66 -4.10 33.08
CA ARG A 24 -26.20 -3.94 33.35
C ARG A 24 -25.50 -5.06 34.13
N CYS A 25 -24.57 -5.73 33.44
CA CYS A 25 -23.38 -6.29 34.09
C CYS A 25 -22.57 -5.15 34.76
N PRO A 26 -21.89 -5.39 35.89
CA PRO A 26 -20.94 -4.44 36.44
C PRO A 26 -19.81 -4.17 35.43
N ARG A 27 -19.59 -2.89 35.07
CA ARG A 27 -18.40 -2.49 34.30
C ARG A 27 -17.19 -2.40 35.25
N PRO A 28 -16.09 -3.13 35.02
CA PRO A 28 -14.80 -2.74 35.57
C PRO A 28 -14.40 -1.42 34.90
N GLY A 29 -14.51 -0.32 35.63
CA GLY A 29 -14.15 1.00 35.12
C GLY A 29 -12.63 1.15 35.10
N PHE A 30 -12.01 0.94 33.94
CA PHE A 30 -10.61 1.34 33.73
C PHE A 30 -10.49 2.86 33.93
N ARG A 31 -9.94 3.27 35.07
CA ARG A 31 -9.52 4.65 35.32
C ARG A 31 -8.12 4.83 34.74
N CYS A 32 -8.04 5.42 33.54
CA CYS A 32 -6.76 5.89 33.03
C CYS A 32 -6.38 7.24 33.66
N GLY A 33 -5.08 7.50 33.78
CA GLY A 33 -4.57 8.84 34.06
C GLY A 33 -4.76 9.77 32.86
N ALA A 34 -4.68 11.08 33.08
CA ALA A 34 -4.82 12.05 31.99
C ALA A 34 -3.68 11.89 30.96
N GLY A 35 -4.03 11.61 29.70
CA GLY A 35 -3.11 11.68 28.56
C GLY A 35 -3.24 10.56 27.51
N TRP A 36 -3.76 9.37 27.86
CA TRP A 36 -3.78 8.23 26.93
C TRP A 36 -5.05 7.37 27.06
N ALA A 37 -5.63 6.98 25.92
CA ALA A 37 -6.81 6.12 25.85
C ALA A 37 -6.51 4.88 24.98
N LEU A 38 -6.17 3.76 25.63
CA LEU A 38 -5.93 2.50 24.94
C LEU A 38 -7.26 1.78 24.63
N ALA A 39 -7.83 2.05 23.45
CA ALA A 39 -9.06 1.44 22.98
C ALA A 39 -8.78 0.18 22.13
N ILE A 40 -8.55 -0.96 22.78
CA ILE A 40 -8.41 -2.25 22.09
C ILE A 40 -9.80 -2.85 21.83
N VAL A 41 -10.20 -2.91 20.56
CA VAL A 41 -11.43 -3.58 20.10
C VAL A 41 -11.04 -4.75 19.21
N ILE A 42 -10.99 -5.96 19.78
CA ILE A 42 -10.66 -7.18 19.02
C ILE A 42 -11.96 -7.84 18.54
N GLY A 43 -12.21 -7.78 17.23
CA GLY A 43 -13.20 -8.62 16.56
C GLY A 43 -12.60 -10.00 16.29
N LEU A 44 -12.84 -10.98 17.16
CA LEU A 44 -12.37 -12.35 16.97
C LEU A 44 -13.32 -13.15 16.06
N ALA A 45 -12.87 -13.49 14.86
CA ALA A 45 -13.48 -14.55 14.06
C ALA A 45 -13.20 -15.93 14.71
N CYS A 46 -14.14 -16.87 14.55
CA CYS A 46 -14.01 -18.21 15.12
C CYS A 46 -13.28 -19.15 14.15
N GLY A 47 -11.98 -19.40 14.40
CA GLY A 47 -11.15 -20.35 13.67
C GLY A 47 -10.13 -21.00 14.60
N ALA A 48 -9.67 -22.21 14.27
CA ALA A 48 -8.65 -22.90 15.05
C ALA A 48 -7.26 -22.23 14.87
N PRO A 49 -6.46 -22.05 15.94
CA PRO A 49 -5.16 -21.42 15.84
C PRO A 49 -4.18 -22.30 15.07
N SER A 50 -3.48 -21.71 14.10
CA SER A 50 -2.31 -22.33 13.48
C SER A 50 -1.15 -22.35 14.48
N THR A 51 -0.35 -23.42 14.46
CA THR A 51 0.79 -23.56 15.37
C THR A 51 1.93 -22.64 14.93
N ALA A 52 2.27 -21.67 15.79
CA ALA A 52 3.36 -20.70 15.69
C ALA A 52 3.20 -19.55 14.68
N ALA A 53 2.59 -18.45 15.14
CA ALA A 53 2.91 -17.08 14.71
C ALA A 53 2.41 -16.06 15.76
N ASP A 54 3.18 -14.99 16.01
CA ASP A 54 2.66 -13.76 16.63
C ASP A 54 1.87 -12.98 15.56
N LEU A 55 0.67 -13.47 15.23
CA LEU A 55 -0.12 -13.01 14.09
C LEU A 55 -1.30 -12.13 14.52
N LEU A 56 -1.36 -10.92 13.97
CA LEU A 56 -2.55 -10.07 13.99
C LEU A 56 -3.32 -10.23 12.66
N THR A 57 -4.40 -11.01 12.69
CA THR A 57 -5.36 -11.08 11.59
C THR A 57 -6.42 -9.99 11.76
N LEU A 58 -6.78 -9.31 10.67
CA LEU A 58 -7.86 -8.32 10.61
C LEU A 58 -8.86 -8.73 9.52
N ASP A 59 -10.02 -9.23 9.92
CA ASP A 59 -11.05 -9.71 8.99
C ASP A 59 -12.07 -8.61 8.64
N GLY A 60 -12.41 -8.47 7.36
CA GLY A 60 -13.41 -7.52 6.87
C GLY A 60 -13.38 -7.36 5.34
N ALA A 61 -14.25 -6.50 4.81
CA ALA A 61 -14.22 -6.14 3.38
C ALA A 61 -13.06 -5.17 3.03
N SER A 62 -12.74 -4.26 3.96
CA SER A 62 -11.57 -3.39 3.93
C SER A 62 -11.01 -3.24 5.36
N PRO A 63 -10.30 -4.23 5.91
CA PRO A 63 -9.59 -4.08 7.19
C PRO A 63 -8.54 -2.97 7.14
N THR A 64 -8.54 -2.10 8.16
CA THR A 64 -7.70 -0.90 8.25
C THR A 64 -7.01 -0.78 9.61
N LEU A 65 -5.74 -0.43 9.61
CA LEU A 65 -5.00 0.11 10.74
C LEU A 65 -4.84 1.63 10.58
N THR A 66 -5.31 2.39 11.57
CA THR A 66 -5.32 3.87 11.56
C THR A 66 -4.28 4.45 12.51
N PHE A 67 -3.48 5.38 12.00
CA PHE A 67 -2.59 6.25 12.78
C PHE A 67 -3.12 7.68 12.67
N SER A 68 -3.41 8.34 13.79
CA SER A 68 -3.93 9.71 13.80
C SER A 68 -3.04 10.60 14.65
N ASP A 69 -2.46 11.64 14.05
CA ASP A 69 -1.78 12.71 14.76
C ASP A 69 -2.82 13.75 15.21
N THR A 70 -2.91 13.94 16.53
CA THR A 70 -3.85 14.85 17.18
C THR A 70 -3.20 16.18 17.59
N VAL A 71 -1.95 16.45 17.17
CA VAL A 71 -1.17 17.64 17.59
C VAL A 71 -0.62 18.38 16.38
N GLY A 72 -0.76 19.72 16.36
CA GLY A 72 -0.25 20.55 15.28
C GLY A 72 -1.08 20.43 14.00
N ALA A 73 -0.43 20.08 12.88
CA ALA A 73 -1.13 19.85 11.61
C ALA A 73 -1.72 18.43 11.62
N LEU A 74 -3.03 18.33 11.80
CA LEU A 74 -3.72 17.04 11.92
C LEU A 74 -3.54 16.21 10.64
N HIS A 75 -2.98 15.01 10.81
CA HIS A 75 -2.78 14.03 9.75
C HIS A 75 -3.27 12.66 10.22
N GLU A 76 -4.03 11.98 9.38
CA GLU A 76 -4.47 10.62 9.63
C GLU A 76 -3.97 9.74 8.48
N TRP A 77 -3.44 8.58 8.82
CA TRP A 77 -2.82 7.64 7.89
C TRP A 77 -3.43 6.26 8.07
N HIS A 78 -3.82 5.64 6.96
CA HIS A 78 -4.39 4.31 6.93
C HIS A 78 -3.41 3.34 6.25
N ILE A 79 -3.22 2.17 6.86
CA ILE A 79 -2.72 0.98 6.18
C ILE A 79 -3.91 0.04 6.07
N PHE A 80 -4.35 -0.28 4.87
CA PHE A 80 -5.53 -1.12 4.65
C PHE A 80 -5.37 -2.05 3.45
N GLY A 81 -6.12 -3.15 3.44
CA GLY A 81 -6.15 -4.07 2.30
C GLY A 81 -7.57 -4.49 1.95
N ASN A 82 -7.80 -4.83 0.68
CA ASN A 82 -9.05 -5.38 0.16
C ASN A 82 -8.79 -6.16 -1.15
N ASP A 83 -9.85 -6.48 -1.90
CA ASP A 83 -9.78 -7.15 -3.21
C ASP A 83 -9.05 -6.34 -4.30
N ALA A 84 -8.85 -5.03 -4.11
CA ALA A 84 -8.10 -4.15 -5.00
C ALA A 84 -6.62 -3.94 -4.60
N GLY A 85 -6.15 -4.51 -3.49
CA GLY A 85 -4.73 -4.51 -3.10
C GLY A 85 -4.44 -4.24 -1.62
N LEU A 86 -3.20 -3.83 -1.33
CA LEU A 86 -2.71 -3.36 -0.02
C LEU A 86 -2.15 -1.94 -0.19
N ASP A 87 -2.65 -1.00 0.60
CA ASP A 87 -2.39 0.44 0.46
C ASP A 87 -1.82 1.08 1.72
N ILE A 88 -1.02 2.13 1.51
CA ILE A 88 -0.74 3.16 2.52
C ILE A 88 -1.34 4.47 2.00
N GLN A 89 -2.25 5.07 2.76
CA GLN A 89 -3.00 6.26 2.39
C GLN A 89 -2.84 7.38 3.42
N ASN A 90 -2.69 8.62 2.95
CA ASN A 90 -2.94 9.82 3.76
C ASN A 90 -4.41 10.21 3.63
N VAL A 91 -5.15 10.30 4.73
CA VAL A 91 -6.60 10.54 4.74
C VAL A 91 -6.88 11.98 4.31
N GLY A 92 -7.78 12.14 3.31
CA GLY A 92 -7.96 13.42 2.61
C GLY A 92 -6.86 13.77 1.60
N GLY A 93 -5.79 12.96 1.54
CA GLY A 93 -4.73 13.01 0.54
C GLY A 93 -4.77 11.81 -0.41
N GLY A 94 -3.60 11.44 -0.93
CA GLY A 94 -3.43 10.34 -1.88
C GLY A 94 -2.85 9.05 -1.28
N PHE A 95 -2.59 8.09 -2.16
CA PHE A 95 -1.97 6.78 -1.88
C PHE A 95 -0.49 6.81 -2.31
N PRO A 96 0.47 7.20 -1.45
CA PRO A 96 1.90 7.19 -1.81
C PRO A 96 2.48 5.78 -2.04
N PHE A 97 1.81 4.73 -1.58
CA PHE A 97 2.22 3.34 -1.82
C PHE A 97 1.00 2.41 -1.99
N ARG A 98 1.06 1.55 -3.00
CA ARG A 98 0.03 0.56 -3.35
C ARG A 98 0.68 -0.71 -3.89
N ILE A 99 0.26 -1.87 -3.40
CA ILE A 99 0.56 -3.19 -3.95
C ILE A 99 -0.74 -3.75 -4.53
N GLY A 100 -0.79 -4.02 -5.84
CA GLY A 100 -1.96 -4.63 -6.48
C GLY A 100 -2.11 -6.12 -6.12
N PRO A 101 -3.33 -6.69 -6.20
CA PRO A 101 -3.64 -8.05 -5.70
C PRO A 101 -2.96 -9.17 -6.50
N THR A 102 -2.36 -8.85 -7.65
CA THR A 102 -1.70 -9.79 -8.57
C THR A 102 -0.27 -9.38 -8.92
N THR A 103 0.40 -8.58 -8.06
CA THR A 103 1.83 -8.26 -8.25
C THR A 103 2.71 -9.51 -8.23
N PHE A 104 3.68 -9.57 -9.14
CA PHE A 104 4.60 -10.71 -9.25
C PHE A 104 5.58 -10.79 -8.08
N THR A 105 6.11 -11.98 -7.81
CA THR A 105 7.25 -12.20 -6.91
C THR A 105 8.40 -11.25 -7.26
N ASP A 106 9.03 -10.65 -6.24
CA ASP A 106 10.14 -9.70 -6.36
C ASP A 106 9.86 -8.45 -7.23
N SER A 107 8.59 -8.07 -7.40
CA SER A 107 8.18 -6.83 -8.10
C SER A 107 8.89 -5.58 -7.56
N LEU A 108 9.13 -5.52 -6.25
CA LEU A 108 10.07 -4.61 -5.60
C LEU A 108 10.80 -5.39 -4.49
N CYS A 109 12.12 -5.45 -4.58
CA CYS A 109 12.99 -6.08 -3.59
C CYS A 109 13.99 -5.05 -3.03
N ILE A 110 14.21 -5.05 -1.71
CA ILE A 110 15.32 -4.31 -1.08
C ILE A 110 16.23 -5.37 -0.43
N ALA A 111 17.33 -5.67 -1.09
CA ALA A 111 18.22 -6.77 -0.71
C ALA A 111 19.20 -6.36 0.41
N ALA A 112 19.82 -7.36 1.04
CA ALA A 112 20.90 -7.15 2.00
C ALA A 112 22.02 -6.28 1.39
N GLY A 113 22.41 -5.22 2.11
CA GLY A 113 23.30 -4.17 1.60
C GLY A 113 22.58 -3.00 0.91
N GLY A 114 21.26 -2.94 0.92
CA GLY A 114 20.48 -1.77 0.51
C GLY A 114 20.30 -1.58 -1.00
N ARG A 115 20.58 -2.61 -1.81
CA ARG A 115 20.39 -2.57 -3.27
C ARG A 115 18.94 -2.86 -3.63
N ILE A 116 18.39 -2.13 -4.60
CA ILE A 116 16.98 -2.21 -5.00
C ILE A 116 16.83 -3.04 -6.28
N GLY A 117 15.99 -4.06 -6.24
CA GLY A 117 15.59 -4.89 -7.38
C GLY A 117 14.15 -4.61 -7.81
N PHE A 118 13.91 -4.61 -9.12
CA PHE A 118 12.58 -4.66 -9.73
C PHE A 118 12.53 -5.92 -10.62
N GLY A 119 11.67 -6.88 -10.28
CA GLY A 119 11.60 -8.19 -10.94
C GLY A 119 12.81 -9.09 -10.65
N THR A 120 13.50 -8.89 -9.51
CA THR A 120 14.63 -9.73 -9.10
C THR A 120 14.89 -9.69 -7.59
N PRO A 121 15.06 -10.86 -6.92
CA PRO A 121 15.45 -10.93 -5.51
C PRO A 121 16.95 -10.68 -5.30
N ASN A 122 17.75 -10.72 -6.38
CA ASN A 122 19.21 -10.64 -6.33
C ASN A 122 19.72 -9.44 -7.17
N PRO A 123 19.50 -8.19 -6.74
CA PRO A 123 20.05 -7.02 -7.39
C PRO A 123 21.59 -7.03 -7.34
N LEU A 124 22.23 -6.98 -8.51
CA LEU A 124 23.70 -6.96 -8.66
C LEU A 124 24.27 -5.53 -8.79
N ALA A 125 23.40 -4.54 -9.00
CA ALA A 125 23.71 -3.11 -8.97
C ALA A 125 22.81 -2.40 -7.95
N ASN A 126 23.13 -1.16 -7.59
CA ASN A 126 22.36 -0.38 -6.59
C ASN A 126 20.87 -0.25 -6.96
N LEU A 127 20.59 -0.21 -8.27
CA LEU A 127 19.28 -0.37 -8.88
C LEU A 127 19.40 -1.42 -9.99
N HIS A 128 18.64 -2.51 -9.91
CA HIS A 128 18.62 -3.58 -10.92
C HIS A 128 17.19 -3.85 -11.38
N VAL A 129 16.88 -3.54 -12.63
CA VAL A 129 15.60 -3.89 -13.28
C VAL A 129 15.84 -5.14 -14.13
N SER A 130 15.06 -6.19 -13.90
CA SER A 130 15.18 -7.49 -14.55
C SER A 130 13.79 -8.02 -14.89
N THR A 131 13.58 -8.45 -16.13
CA THR A 131 12.30 -8.96 -16.62
C THR A 131 12.54 -10.12 -17.58
N GLY A 132 11.73 -11.19 -17.48
CA GLY A 132 11.86 -12.38 -18.34
C GLY A 132 11.42 -12.12 -19.78
N ASP A 133 10.13 -11.82 -19.96
CA ASP A 133 9.49 -11.73 -21.29
C ASP A 133 9.37 -10.30 -21.82
N LEU A 134 9.82 -9.30 -21.05
CA LEU A 134 9.67 -7.88 -21.36
C LEU A 134 11.01 -7.19 -21.54
N VAL A 135 11.01 -6.11 -22.34
CA VAL A 135 12.13 -5.17 -22.48
C VAL A 135 12.23 -4.35 -21.18
N PRO A 136 13.26 -4.55 -20.33
CA PRO A 136 13.44 -3.71 -19.14
C PRO A 136 13.55 -2.24 -19.54
N THR A 137 12.66 -1.43 -18.96
CA THR A 137 12.40 -0.06 -19.40
C THR A 137 12.27 0.88 -18.21
N LEU A 138 13.00 1.98 -18.22
CA LEU A 138 12.77 3.13 -17.34
C LEU A 138 12.00 4.20 -18.13
N ARG A 139 10.75 4.46 -17.73
CA ARG A 139 9.87 5.45 -18.36
C ARG A 139 9.86 6.77 -17.58
N LEU A 140 10.02 7.87 -18.30
CA LEU A 140 9.80 9.24 -17.82
C LEU A 140 8.61 9.83 -18.58
N GLN A 141 7.65 10.41 -17.85
CA GLN A 141 6.45 11.02 -18.45
C GLN A 141 6.19 12.41 -17.86
N SER A 142 5.99 13.38 -18.75
CA SER A 142 5.36 14.67 -18.44
C SER A 142 3.88 14.61 -18.83
N THR A 143 2.98 15.03 -17.94
CA THR A 143 1.54 15.16 -18.19
C THR A 143 1.07 16.62 -18.24
N ASN A 144 2.01 17.57 -18.36
CA ASN A 144 1.72 19.00 -18.27
C ASN A 144 0.91 19.53 -19.47
N ALA A 145 0.14 20.60 -19.25
CA ALA A 145 -0.75 21.20 -20.25
C ALA A 145 -0.04 21.69 -21.54
N GLY A 146 1.28 21.91 -21.51
CA GLY A 146 2.10 22.20 -22.70
C GLY A 146 2.30 21.00 -23.66
N GLY A 147 1.76 19.82 -23.31
CA GLY A 147 1.77 18.62 -24.13
C GLY A 147 2.41 17.44 -23.40
N SER A 148 1.70 16.30 -23.38
CA SER A 148 2.23 15.05 -22.83
C SER A 148 3.48 14.61 -23.62
N ARG A 149 4.52 14.17 -22.91
CA ARG A 149 5.73 13.57 -23.51
C ARG A 149 6.17 12.38 -22.69
N ILE A 150 6.52 11.28 -23.37
CA ILE A 150 6.87 10.00 -22.77
C ILE A 150 8.18 9.53 -23.40
N TRP A 151 9.20 9.36 -22.57
CA TRP A 151 10.52 8.88 -22.96
C TRP A 151 10.85 7.58 -22.23
N ASP A 152 11.32 6.59 -22.97
CA ASP A 152 11.79 5.31 -22.44
C ASP A 152 13.30 5.17 -22.63
N LEU A 153 14.02 4.80 -21.57
CA LEU A 153 15.32 4.15 -21.68
C LEU A 153 15.07 2.64 -21.69
N ARG A 154 15.40 1.96 -22.80
CA ARG A 154 15.11 0.54 -23.03
C ARG A 154 16.40 -0.26 -23.18
N ALA A 155 16.46 -1.46 -22.61
CA ALA A 155 17.52 -2.43 -22.86
C ALA A 155 16.93 -3.76 -23.34
N SER A 156 17.60 -4.42 -24.30
CA SER A 156 17.10 -5.63 -24.96
C SER A 156 18.24 -6.48 -25.51
N ALA A 157 17.95 -7.71 -25.96
CA ALA A 157 18.92 -8.53 -26.69
C ALA A 157 19.43 -7.88 -27.99
N GLY A 158 18.70 -6.91 -28.57
CA GLY A 158 19.15 -6.13 -29.73
C GLY A 158 20.02 -4.91 -29.38
N GLY A 159 20.16 -4.57 -28.10
CA GLY A 159 20.92 -3.41 -27.63
C GLY A 159 20.10 -2.47 -26.72
N PHE A 160 20.62 -1.25 -26.55
CA PHE A 160 20.08 -0.18 -25.70
C PHE A 160 19.55 0.99 -26.55
N SER A 161 18.48 1.65 -26.13
CA SER A 161 17.97 2.84 -26.81
C SER A 161 17.26 3.84 -25.90
N LEU A 162 17.26 5.10 -26.33
CA LEU A 162 16.41 6.17 -25.82
C LEU A 162 15.29 6.41 -26.85
N VAL A 163 14.03 6.31 -26.43
CA VAL A 163 12.85 6.29 -27.32
C VAL A 163 11.81 7.32 -26.92
N ASP A 164 11.41 8.19 -27.84
CA ASP A 164 10.24 9.06 -27.69
C ASP A 164 8.97 8.26 -28.05
N VAL A 165 8.31 7.75 -27.02
CA VAL A 165 7.07 6.97 -27.15
C VAL A 165 5.92 7.86 -27.63
N SER A 166 5.93 9.15 -27.25
CA SER A 166 4.97 10.16 -27.72
C SER A 166 5.13 10.55 -29.19
N ASN A 167 6.28 10.30 -29.81
CA ASN A 167 6.57 10.54 -31.22
C ASN A 167 6.76 9.22 -31.98
N SER A 168 5.70 8.40 -32.02
CA SER A 168 5.65 7.13 -32.78
C SER A 168 6.75 6.10 -32.44
N ASN A 169 7.28 6.11 -31.21
CA ASN A 169 8.47 5.33 -30.81
C ASN A 169 9.75 5.68 -31.60
N ALA A 170 9.93 6.94 -32.01
CA ALA A 170 11.17 7.41 -32.59
C ALA A 170 12.34 7.20 -31.61
N ALA A 171 13.41 6.53 -32.06
CA ALA A 171 14.58 6.20 -31.24
C ALA A 171 15.82 7.00 -31.71
N PRO A 172 15.98 8.27 -31.30
CA PRO A 172 17.08 9.13 -31.77
C PRO A 172 18.47 8.68 -31.28
N ILE A 173 18.55 7.82 -30.24
CA ILE A 173 19.79 7.20 -29.80
C ILE A 173 19.56 5.70 -29.68
N VAL A 174 20.33 4.91 -30.43
CA VAL A 174 20.34 3.44 -30.40
C VAL A 174 21.79 2.98 -30.37
N VAL A 175 22.13 2.11 -29.42
CA VAL A 175 23.40 1.39 -29.33
C VAL A 175 23.08 -0.09 -29.54
N GLN A 176 23.41 -0.61 -30.72
CA GLN A 176 23.16 -2.02 -31.05
C GLN A 176 24.01 -2.96 -30.18
N ALA A 177 23.50 -4.16 -29.93
CA ALA A 177 24.24 -5.21 -29.23
C ALA A 177 25.56 -5.51 -29.96
N GLY A 178 26.68 -5.51 -29.21
CA GLY A 178 28.02 -5.70 -29.77
C GLY A 178 28.68 -4.44 -30.35
N ALA A 179 28.08 -3.25 -30.24
CA ALA A 179 28.73 -2.00 -30.62
C ALA A 179 30.09 -1.81 -29.89
N PRO A 180 31.21 -1.56 -30.61
CA PRO A 180 32.52 -1.41 -29.99
C PRO A 180 32.62 -0.25 -29.00
N SER A 181 33.54 -0.38 -28.03
CA SER A 181 33.94 0.72 -27.15
C SER A 181 34.35 1.96 -27.96
N ASN A 182 33.93 3.14 -27.49
CA ASN A 182 34.24 4.43 -28.11
C ASN A 182 33.69 4.63 -29.55
N THR A 183 32.67 3.86 -29.97
CA THR A 183 31.93 4.12 -31.23
C THR A 183 31.41 5.56 -31.27
N LEU A 184 30.87 6.05 -30.15
CA LEU A 184 30.68 7.47 -29.85
C LEU A 184 31.31 7.74 -28.48
N PHE A 185 32.17 8.76 -28.39
CA PHE A 185 32.86 9.15 -27.17
C PHE A 185 32.78 10.67 -26.99
N LEU A 186 32.35 11.14 -25.81
CA LEU A 186 32.33 12.56 -25.48
C LEU A 186 33.49 12.84 -24.54
N ALA A 187 34.55 13.46 -25.06
CA ALA A 187 35.74 13.76 -24.27
C ALA A 187 35.48 14.93 -23.30
N ASN A 188 36.17 14.93 -22.16
CA ASN A 188 36.10 16.03 -21.20
C ASN A 188 36.74 17.34 -21.71
N THR A 189 37.41 17.30 -22.87
CA THR A 189 37.86 18.46 -23.64
C THR A 189 36.75 19.14 -24.46
N GLY A 190 35.58 18.51 -24.58
CA GLY A 190 34.48 18.93 -25.47
C GLY A 190 34.53 18.31 -26.87
N ASN A 191 35.59 17.57 -27.21
CA ASN A 191 35.71 16.87 -28.49
C ASN A 191 34.79 15.63 -28.56
N VAL A 192 34.34 15.29 -29.78
CA VAL A 192 33.51 14.10 -30.05
C VAL A 192 34.33 13.08 -30.84
N GLY A 193 34.56 11.90 -30.24
CA GLY A 193 35.20 10.76 -30.89
C GLY A 193 34.19 9.86 -31.57
N ILE A 194 34.51 9.51 -32.82
CA ILE A 194 33.78 8.52 -33.63
C ILE A 194 34.75 7.36 -33.88
N GLY A 195 34.52 6.23 -33.20
CA GLY A 195 35.43 5.07 -33.23
C GLY A 195 36.79 5.29 -32.52
N THR A 196 36.92 6.34 -31.70
CA THR A 196 38.16 6.66 -30.95
C THR A 196 37.84 7.15 -29.54
N GLY A 197 38.64 6.72 -28.56
CA GLY A 197 38.61 7.23 -27.19
C GLY A 197 39.50 8.47 -26.97
N THR A 198 40.24 8.89 -28.00
CA THR A 198 41.12 10.08 -27.99
C THR A 198 40.85 10.92 -29.24
N PRO A 199 39.85 11.83 -29.20
CA PRO A 199 39.49 12.73 -30.28
C PRO A 199 40.12 14.13 -30.18
#